data_AF-A0A552EX94-F1
#
_entry.id   AF-A0A552EX94-F1
#
_cell.length_a   1.000
_cell.length_b   1.000
_cell.length_c   1.000
_cell.angle_alpha   90.00
_cell.angle_beta   90.00
_cell.angle_gamma   90.00
#
_symmetry.space_group_name_H-M   'P 1'
#
loop_
_entity.id
_entity.type
_entity.pdbx_description
1 polymer ?
#
loop_
_entity_poly.entity_id
_entity_poly.type
_entity_poly.pdbx_seq_one_letter_code
_entity_poly.pdbx_strand_id
1 'polypeptide(L)'
;DELNTDSKTIATIQYQIASLPSKTSIGMADLLPGKAARFSDRDDTLLLDGSKVGNVLERQQALQREVRDARFVNFEELESNTQEQNREIFKAQVVYILHNQIDRTGENNERDTLPAVRRAIDDLRKMVKKIQGSFNVTRVIVTADHGFLYTDPVVAKKDLQKSTGLKVLNAGPRHEITNEGRPTELTYHIPLRQVSRLQDNLFVVIPESVNRFQHAGGGYRYVHGGGSLQELIVPVLTSTRKREEVSQRVSPILVTKNLRVVSSILKVTLLQNYKVSAQYKPSSIVIGLYQDFDLVSNLEERVLESTADNPTERSFTIALTLLRTSSANLRLKVFDQEDVNHRNPTIDEPVRNDTLIQSDF
;
A
#
# COMPACT_ATOMS: atom_id res chain seq x y z
N ASP A 1 -11.57 -8.32 4.48
CA ASP A 1 -12.88 -7.81 4.01
C ASP A 1 -13.16 -6.37 4.44
N GLU A 2 -13.11 -6.04 5.73
CA GLU A 2 -13.48 -4.70 6.22
C GLU A 2 -12.68 -3.53 5.62
N LEU A 3 -11.40 -3.75 5.29
CA LEU A 3 -10.59 -2.74 4.59
C LEU A 3 -10.98 -2.61 3.11
N ASN A 4 -11.44 -3.69 2.47
CA ASN A 4 -11.88 -3.68 1.06
C ASN A 4 -13.26 -3.07 0.85
N THR A 5 -13.95 -2.64 1.91
CA THR A 5 -15.21 -1.88 1.79
C THR A 5 -14.99 -0.45 1.28
N ASP A 6 -13.78 0.11 1.44
CA ASP A 6 -13.40 1.37 0.80
C ASP A 6 -12.96 1.10 -0.64
N SER A 7 -13.76 1.57 -1.60
CA SER A 7 -13.52 1.39 -3.04
C SER A 7 -12.18 1.95 -3.51
N LYS A 8 -11.57 2.85 -2.75
CA LYS A 8 -10.26 3.47 -3.02
C LYS A 8 -9.07 2.67 -2.50
N THR A 9 -9.29 1.52 -1.86
CA THR A 9 -8.21 0.68 -1.32
C THR A 9 -8.31 -0.77 -1.79
N ILE A 10 -7.18 -1.45 -1.80
CA ILE A 10 -7.08 -2.90 -1.98
C ILE A 10 -6.24 -3.43 -0.83
N ALA A 11 -6.81 -4.38 -0.08
CA ALA A 11 -6.17 -5.09 1.00
C ALA A 11 -5.99 -6.56 0.62
N THR A 12 -4.77 -7.07 0.80
CA THR A 12 -4.39 -8.47 0.63
C THR A 12 -3.77 -8.99 1.91
N ILE A 13 -3.95 -10.27 2.21
CA ILE A 13 -3.34 -10.93 3.36
C ILE A 13 -2.48 -12.09 2.89
N GLN A 14 -1.25 -12.11 3.38
CA GLN A 14 -0.31 -13.22 3.26
C GLN A 14 0.11 -13.65 4.66
N TYR A 15 1.03 -14.61 4.76
CA TYR A 15 1.64 -15.01 6.01
C TYR A 15 3.16 -14.99 5.89
N GLN A 16 3.82 -14.86 7.03
CA GLN A 16 5.25 -15.08 7.19
C GLN A 16 5.48 -16.00 8.40
N ILE A 17 6.71 -16.50 8.52
CA ILE A 17 7.12 -17.39 9.62
C ILE A 17 7.96 -16.57 10.59
N ALA A 18 7.56 -16.52 11.86
CA ALA A 18 8.33 -15.91 12.94
C ALA A 18 9.56 -16.77 13.29
N SER A 19 10.60 -16.12 13.82
CA SER A 19 11.79 -16.82 14.30
C SER A 19 11.51 -17.63 15.56
N LEU A 20 12.40 -18.59 15.85
CA LEU A 20 12.46 -19.28 17.13
C LEU A 20 13.63 -18.78 17.99
N PRO A 21 13.42 -18.60 19.31
CA PRO A 21 12.13 -18.64 19.99
C PRO A 21 11.22 -17.48 19.53
N SER A 22 9.92 -17.76 19.49
CA SER A 22 8.87 -16.82 19.06
C SER A 22 8.60 -15.77 20.14
N LYS A 23 9.56 -14.87 20.33
CA LYS A 23 9.54 -13.86 21.38
C LYS A 23 9.83 -12.46 20.84
N THR A 24 9.35 -11.46 21.58
CA THR A 24 9.33 -10.06 21.17
C THR A 24 10.70 -9.52 20.80
N SER A 25 11.73 -9.77 21.62
CA SER A 25 13.07 -9.21 21.36
C SER A 25 13.65 -9.69 20.02
N ILE A 26 13.42 -10.95 19.65
CA ILE A 26 13.88 -11.55 18.38
C ILE A 26 13.00 -11.09 17.23
N GLY A 27 11.68 -11.29 17.32
CA GLY A 27 10.79 -10.97 16.22
C GLY A 27 10.76 -9.46 15.90
N MET A 28 10.86 -8.58 16.89
CA MET A 28 10.98 -7.13 16.66
C MET A 28 12.30 -6.76 16.00
N ALA A 29 13.39 -7.46 16.30
CA ALA A 29 14.66 -7.25 15.61
C ALA A 29 14.61 -7.75 14.16
N ASP A 30 13.90 -8.85 13.90
CA ASP A 30 13.73 -9.39 12.53
C ASP A 30 12.94 -8.44 11.62
N LEU A 31 12.04 -7.63 12.19
CA LEU A 31 11.27 -6.62 11.48
C LEU A 31 12.07 -5.34 11.17
N LEU A 32 13.30 -5.21 11.64
CA LEU A 32 14.16 -4.06 11.35
C LEU A 32 15.14 -4.36 10.21
N PRO A 33 15.57 -3.31 9.46
CA PRO A 33 16.64 -3.46 8.50
C PRO A 33 17.96 -3.79 9.20
N GLY A 34 18.72 -4.68 8.58
CA GLY A 34 20.01 -5.13 9.07
C GLY A 34 20.34 -6.48 8.45
N LYS A 35 21.44 -7.13 8.86
CA LYS A 35 21.82 -8.47 8.37
C LYS A 35 21.94 -9.49 9.50
N ALA A 36 22.74 -9.20 10.51
CA ALA A 36 23.09 -10.14 11.57
C ALA A 36 22.63 -9.64 12.94
N ALA A 37 21.98 -10.52 13.70
CA ALA A 37 21.62 -10.27 15.08
C ALA A 37 22.51 -11.11 16.02
N ARG A 38 22.76 -10.59 17.23
CA ARG A 38 23.41 -11.32 18.34
C ARG A 38 22.79 -10.94 19.67
N PHE A 39 22.85 -11.82 20.66
CA PHE A 39 22.59 -11.40 22.05
C PHE A 39 23.65 -10.40 22.54
N SER A 40 23.22 -9.45 23.35
CA SER A 40 24.11 -8.58 24.12
C SER A 40 24.65 -9.34 25.34
N ASP A 41 25.91 -9.11 25.72
CA ASP A 41 26.59 -9.84 26.81
C ASP A 41 25.96 -9.65 28.21
N ARG A 42 24.97 -8.75 28.36
CA ARG A 42 24.48 -8.29 29.67
C ARG A 42 22.98 -8.47 29.89
N ASP A 43 22.20 -8.84 28.89
CA ASP A 43 20.73 -8.80 28.94
C ASP A 43 20.09 -9.57 27.76
N ASP A 44 18.76 -9.67 27.78
CA ASP A 44 17.97 -10.23 26.66
C ASP A 44 17.83 -9.26 25.47
N THR A 45 18.66 -8.21 25.45
CA THR A 45 18.71 -7.22 24.37
C THR A 45 19.49 -7.76 23.20
N LEU A 46 19.02 -7.49 21.98
CA LEU A 46 19.73 -7.86 20.77
C LEU A 46 20.57 -6.72 20.22
N LEU A 47 21.71 -7.09 19.64
CA LEU A 47 22.54 -6.26 18.79
C LEU A 47 22.25 -6.59 17.34
N LEU A 48 21.66 -5.65 16.60
CA LEU A 48 21.47 -5.71 15.16
C LEU A 48 22.61 -4.96 14.46
N ASP A 49 23.42 -5.68 13.70
CA ASP A 49 24.66 -5.20 13.09
C ASP A 49 25.55 -4.41 14.08
N GLY A 50 25.66 -4.94 15.30
CA GLY A 50 26.49 -4.39 16.38
C GLY A 50 25.85 -3.27 17.21
N SER A 51 24.57 -2.93 16.98
CA SER A 51 23.87 -1.87 17.73
C SER A 51 22.62 -2.38 18.42
N LYS A 52 22.36 -1.88 19.63
CA LYS A 52 21.14 -2.24 20.39
C LYS A 52 19.87 -1.83 19.64
N VAL A 53 18.82 -2.64 19.80
CA VAL A 53 17.47 -2.40 19.23
C VAL A 53 16.35 -2.70 20.25
N GLY A 54 16.64 -2.48 21.53
CA GLY A 54 15.76 -2.82 22.65
C GLY A 54 14.65 -1.80 22.91
N ASN A 55 14.83 -0.54 22.49
CA ASN A 55 13.84 0.53 22.73
C ASN A 55 13.48 1.32 21.46
N VAL A 56 12.45 2.16 21.54
CA VAL A 56 11.92 2.95 20.42
C VAL A 56 13.00 3.79 19.73
N LEU A 57 13.85 4.48 20.50
CA LEU A 57 14.90 5.34 19.95
C LEU A 57 15.94 4.53 19.18
N GLU A 58 16.40 3.42 19.77
CA GLU A 58 17.34 2.49 19.16
C GLU A 58 16.78 1.87 17.87
N ARG A 59 15.50 1.48 17.86
CA ARG A 59 14.83 0.94 16.66
C ARG A 59 14.67 2.00 15.57
N GLN A 60 14.36 3.24 15.94
CA GLN A 60 14.33 4.35 14.99
C GLN A 60 15.72 4.59 14.37
N GLN A 61 16.79 4.56 15.18
CA GLN A 61 18.16 4.71 14.68
C GLN A 61 18.54 3.57 13.73
N ALA A 62 18.08 2.33 13.97
CA ALA A 62 18.27 1.22 13.05
C ALA A 62 17.58 1.49 11.70
N LEU A 63 16.32 1.94 11.71
CA LEU A 63 15.61 2.33 10.48
C LEU A 63 16.30 3.47 9.72
N GLN A 64 16.81 4.45 10.45
CA GLN A 64 17.44 5.66 9.88
C GLN A 64 18.77 5.41 9.16
N ARG A 65 19.35 4.20 9.31
CA ARG A 65 20.51 3.77 8.51
C ARG A 65 20.15 3.52 7.05
N GLU A 66 18.93 3.05 6.80
CA GLU A 66 18.42 2.79 5.44
C GLU A 66 17.57 3.95 4.91
N VAL A 67 16.75 4.55 5.78
CA VAL A 67 15.81 5.63 5.40
C VAL A 67 15.95 6.79 6.39
N ARG A 68 16.70 7.81 5.99
CA ARG A 68 17.18 8.90 6.87
C ARG A 68 16.09 9.58 7.72
N ASP A 69 14.91 9.77 7.16
CA ASP A 69 13.79 10.45 7.82
C ASP A 69 12.81 9.49 8.51
N ALA A 70 13.09 8.19 8.52
CA ALA A 70 12.21 7.18 9.10
C ALA A 70 11.90 7.45 10.57
N ARG A 71 10.68 7.07 10.95
CA ARG A 71 10.15 7.24 12.32
C ARG A 71 9.75 5.89 12.90
N PHE A 72 9.96 5.74 14.20
CA PHE A 72 9.41 4.64 14.99
C PHE A 72 8.61 5.27 16.13
N VAL A 73 7.30 5.00 16.17
CA VAL A 73 6.38 5.62 17.12
C VAL A 73 5.51 4.56 17.81
N ASN A 74 5.05 4.86 19.01
CA ASN A 74 4.07 4.01 19.69
C ASN A 74 2.66 4.33 19.16
N PHE A 75 1.80 3.32 19.12
CA PHE A 75 0.40 3.50 18.73
C PHE A 75 -0.32 4.54 19.61
N GLU A 76 -0.09 4.51 20.93
CA GLU A 76 -0.68 5.44 21.87
C GLU A 76 -0.28 6.91 21.61
N GLU A 77 0.93 7.14 21.08
CA GLU A 77 1.37 8.48 20.69
C GLU A 77 0.46 9.03 19.58
N LEU A 78 0.22 8.23 18.53
CA LEU A 78 -0.63 8.62 17.40
C LEU A 78 -2.09 8.86 17.78
N GLU A 79 -2.60 8.12 18.77
CA GLU A 79 -3.95 8.31 19.30
C GLU A 79 -4.07 9.59 20.14
N SER A 80 -3.00 9.95 20.86
CA SER A 80 -2.96 11.17 21.69
C SER A 80 -2.71 12.44 20.89
N ASN A 81 -2.04 12.33 19.74
CA ASN A 81 -1.67 13.44 18.87
C ASN A 81 -2.87 14.05 18.13
N THR A 82 -2.79 15.35 17.87
CA THR A 82 -3.70 16.03 16.92
C THR A 82 -3.47 15.53 15.49
N GLN A 83 -4.39 15.87 14.59
CA GLN A 83 -4.24 15.54 13.18
C GLN A 83 -3.00 16.19 12.56
N GLU A 84 -2.68 17.43 12.95
CA GLU A 84 -1.51 18.18 12.48
C GLU A 84 -0.20 17.54 12.96
N GLN A 85 -0.12 17.17 14.24
CA GLN A 85 1.04 16.46 14.79
C GLN A 85 1.28 15.14 14.07
N ASN A 86 0.21 14.38 13.82
CA ASN A 86 0.30 13.15 13.05
C ASN A 86 0.71 13.40 11.59
N ARG A 87 0.21 14.46 10.94
CA ARG A 87 0.66 14.85 9.58
C ARG A 87 2.16 15.09 9.53
N GLU A 88 2.75 15.71 10.55
CA GLU A 88 4.21 15.90 10.62
C GLU A 88 4.98 14.58 10.73
N ILE A 89 4.49 13.61 11.51
CA ILE A 89 5.09 12.27 11.60
C ILE A 89 5.07 11.57 10.25
N PHE A 90 3.93 11.60 9.56
CA PHE A 90 3.73 10.93 8.26
C PHE A 90 4.30 11.69 7.05
N LYS A 91 5.04 12.80 7.26
CA LYS A 91 5.92 13.34 6.21
C LYS A 91 7.13 12.43 5.95
N ALA A 92 7.51 11.61 6.94
CA ALA A 92 8.57 10.63 6.79
C ALA A 92 8.23 9.58 5.73
N GLN A 93 9.23 9.16 4.96
CA GLN A 93 9.03 8.13 3.92
C GLN A 93 8.58 6.78 4.51
N VAL A 94 9.07 6.43 5.70
CA VAL A 94 8.76 5.19 6.40
C VAL A 94 8.43 5.48 7.86
N VAL A 95 7.27 5.01 8.32
CA VAL A 95 6.82 5.12 9.71
C VAL A 95 6.49 3.73 10.23
N TYR A 96 7.21 3.29 11.26
CA TYR A 96 6.91 2.09 12.02
C TYR A 96 6.05 2.46 13.22
N ILE A 97 4.98 1.70 13.45
CA ILE A 97 4.03 1.93 14.53
C ILE A 97 4.00 0.68 15.40
N LEU A 98 4.40 0.82 16.66
CA LEU A 98 4.35 -0.27 17.63
C LEU A 98 2.99 -0.31 18.33
N HIS A 99 2.22 -1.37 18.10
CA HIS A 99 1.00 -1.68 18.85
C HIS A 99 1.27 -2.92 19.72
N ASN A 100 1.42 -2.73 21.03
CA ASN A 100 1.82 -3.80 21.96
C ASN A 100 0.69 -4.23 22.92
N GLN A 101 -0.56 -3.85 22.63
CA GLN A 101 -1.67 -4.03 23.58
C GLN A 101 -1.94 -5.50 23.90
N ILE A 102 -1.84 -6.39 22.90
CA ILE A 102 -2.11 -7.83 23.09
C ILE A 102 -1.11 -8.41 24.08
N ASP A 103 0.18 -8.25 23.80
CA ASP A 103 1.28 -8.79 24.60
C ASP A 103 1.30 -8.18 26.01
N ARG A 104 1.24 -6.83 26.10
CA ARG A 104 1.12 -6.13 27.39
C ARG A 104 -0.08 -6.61 28.21
N THR A 105 -1.21 -6.90 27.58
CA THR A 105 -2.38 -7.44 28.32
C THR A 105 -2.17 -8.90 28.68
N GLY A 106 -1.64 -9.72 27.76
CA GLY A 106 -1.37 -11.13 27.97
C GLY A 106 -0.43 -11.37 29.15
N GLU A 107 0.66 -10.62 29.25
CA GLU A 107 1.63 -10.76 30.33
C GLU A 107 1.12 -10.27 31.70
N ASN A 108 0.32 -9.19 31.72
CA ASN A 108 -0.09 -8.55 32.98
C ASN A 108 -1.49 -8.96 33.47
N ASN A 109 -2.38 -9.35 32.56
CA ASN A 109 -3.76 -9.73 32.84
C ASN A 109 -4.26 -10.75 31.79
N GLU A 110 -3.78 -11.99 31.91
CA GLU A 110 -3.97 -13.03 30.91
C GLU A 110 -5.44 -13.24 30.51
N ARG A 111 -6.40 -13.13 31.45
CA ARG A 111 -7.83 -13.35 31.18
C ARG A 111 -8.41 -12.34 30.19
N ASP A 112 -7.83 -11.15 30.12
CA ASP A 112 -8.26 -10.09 29.23
C ASP A 112 -7.58 -10.14 27.85
N THR A 113 -6.80 -11.19 27.57
CA THR A 113 -6.13 -11.39 26.26
C THR A 113 -7.12 -11.40 25.11
N LEU A 114 -8.20 -12.20 25.18
CA LEU A 114 -9.16 -12.30 24.07
C LEU A 114 -9.90 -10.97 23.83
N PRO A 115 -10.38 -10.25 24.87
CA PRO A 115 -10.82 -8.86 24.71
C PRO A 115 -9.76 -7.92 24.11
N ALA A 116 -8.48 -8.05 24.49
CA ALA A 116 -7.40 -7.23 23.93
C ALA A 116 -7.15 -7.52 22.44
N VAL A 117 -7.24 -8.78 22.00
CA VAL A 117 -7.15 -9.13 20.57
C VAL A 117 -8.25 -8.44 19.76
N ARG A 118 -9.49 -8.46 20.25
CA ARG A 118 -10.62 -7.79 19.57
C ARG A 118 -10.41 -6.28 19.49
N ARG A 119 -9.95 -5.67 20.58
CA ARG A 119 -9.61 -4.23 20.60
C ARG A 119 -8.48 -3.91 19.63
N ALA A 120 -7.41 -4.70 19.60
CA ALA A 120 -6.29 -4.51 18.68
C ALA A 120 -6.73 -4.59 17.21
N ILE A 121 -7.62 -5.53 16.85
CA ILE A 121 -8.18 -5.62 15.49
C ILE A 121 -8.96 -4.34 15.15
N ASP A 122 -9.79 -3.85 16.07
CA ASP A 122 -10.55 -2.61 15.89
C ASP A 122 -9.66 -1.36 15.78
N ASP A 123 -8.62 -1.28 16.62
CA ASP A 123 -7.62 -0.22 16.61
C ASP A 123 -6.89 -0.19 15.26
N LEU A 124 -6.38 -1.34 14.81
CA LEU A 124 -5.70 -1.49 13.52
C LEU A 124 -6.62 -1.10 12.35
N ARG A 125 -7.88 -1.54 12.37
CA ARG A 125 -8.87 -1.17 11.36
C ARG A 125 -9.07 0.33 11.27
N LYS A 126 -9.29 1.01 12.40
CA LYS A 126 -9.49 2.48 12.45
C LYS A 126 -8.22 3.20 12.01
N MET A 127 -7.07 2.76 12.49
CA MET A 127 -5.78 3.39 12.23
C MET A 127 -5.38 3.27 10.76
N VAL A 128 -5.50 2.09 10.14
CA VAL A 128 -5.22 1.92 8.69
C VAL A 128 -6.05 2.89 7.85
N LYS A 129 -7.36 3.01 8.15
CA LYS A 129 -8.25 3.94 7.45
C LYS A 129 -7.87 5.40 7.70
N LYS A 130 -7.55 5.79 8.94
CA LYS A 130 -7.10 7.15 9.30
C LYS A 130 -5.79 7.51 8.59
N ILE A 131 -4.82 6.59 8.60
CA ILE A 131 -3.50 6.78 7.98
C ILE A 131 -3.62 7.04 6.49
N GLN A 132 -4.31 6.15 5.77
CA GLN A 132 -4.52 6.32 4.34
C GLN A 132 -5.40 7.54 4.06
N GLY A 133 -6.48 7.70 4.83
CA GLY A 133 -7.47 8.78 4.77
C GLY A 133 -6.89 10.20 4.87
N SER A 134 -6.01 10.42 5.83
CA SER A 134 -5.67 11.76 6.30
C SER A 134 -4.21 12.15 6.07
N PHE A 135 -3.29 11.20 5.88
CA PHE A 135 -1.85 11.46 5.93
C PHE A 135 -1.11 11.16 4.61
N ASN A 136 -1.84 11.06 3.49
CA ASN A 136 -1.28 10.78 2.16
C ASN A 136 -0.41 9.51 2.08
N VAL A 137 -0.70 8.53 2.94
CA VAL A 137 0.01 7.25 2.94
C VAL A 137 -0.62 6.32 1.90
N THR A 138 0.19 5.87 0.96
CA THR A 138 -0.25 5.01 -0.15
C THR A 138 -0.32 3.54 0.24
N ARG A 139 0.59 3.07 1.10
CA ARG A 139 0.70 1.67 1.48
C ARG A 139 0.88 1.55 3.00
N VAL A 140 0.07 0.69 3.60
CA VAL A 140 0.18 0.30 5.02
C VAL A 140 0.38 -1.20 5.08
N ILE A 141 1.38 -1.65 5.83
CA ILE A 141 1.64 -3.06 6.10
C ILE A 141 1.39 -3.29 7.59
N VAL A 142 0.57 -4.27 7.92
CA VAL A 142 0.31 -4.71 9.29
C VAL A 142 0.83 -6.14 9.43
N THR A 143 1.70 -6.37 10.41
CA THR A 143 2.28 -7.68 10.71
C THR A 143 2.50 -7.83 12.21
N ALA A 144 2.84 -9.04 12.65
CA ALA A 144 3.30 -9.32 14.00
C ALA A 144 4.75 -9.86 13.98
N ASP A 145 5.42 -9.72 15.11
CA ASP A 145 6.73 -10.31 15.41
C ASP A 145 6.63 -11.80 15.78
N HIS A 146 5.57 -12.18 16.52
CA HIS A 146 5.22 -13.55 16.83
C HIS A 146 3.72 -13.68 17.14
N GLY A 147 3.25 -14.92 17.23
CA GLY A 147 1.95 -15.23 17.82
C GLY A 147 2.07 -15.74 19.27
N PHE A 148 0.99 -16.31 19.79
CA PHE A 148 0.91 -16.78 21.17
C PHE A 148 -0.06 -17.93 21.32
N LEU A 149 0.05 -18.65 22.44
CA LEU A 149 -0.93 -19.62 22.90
C LEU A 149 -1.76 -19.02 24.04
N TYR A 150 -3.08 -19.15 23.94
CA TYR A 150 -4.02 -18.85 25.02
C TYR A 150 -4.75 -20.11 25.49
N THR A 151 -4.85 -20.32 26.80
CA THR A 151 -5.64 -21.40 27.41
C THR A 151 -6.56 -20.84 28.49
N ASP A 152 -7.86 -21.03 28.34
CA ASP A 152 -8.86 -20.48 29.25
C ASP A 152 -9.00 -21.22 30.59
N PRO A 153 -8.80 -22.55 30.68
CA PRO A 153 -8.60 -23.19 31.97
C PRO A 153 -7.26 -22.79 32.60
N VAL A 154 -7.19 -22.78 33.94
CA VAL A 154 -5.89 -22.68 34.61
C VAL A 154 -5.11 -23.97 34.30
N VAL A 155 -3.90 -23.81 33.78
CA VAL A 155 -2.99 -24.94 33.55
C VAL A 155 -2.48 -25.41 34.91
N ALA A 156 -2.77 -26.65 35.28
CA ALA A 156 -2.33 -27.15 36.58
C ALA A 156 -0.81 -27.37 36.57
N LYS A 157 -0.15 -27.11 37.70
CA LYS A 157 1.31 -27.27 37.82
C LYS A 157 1.81 -28.67 37.46
N LYS A 158 0.99 -29.70 37.71
CA LYS A 158 1.30 -31.10 37.36
C LYS A 158 1.30 -31.37 35.85
N ASP A 159 0.64 -30.52 35.07
CA ASP A 159 0.54 -30.63 33.62
C ASP A 159 1.68 -29.85 32.92
N LEU A 160 2.51 -29.14 33.69
CA LEU A 160 3.70 -28.45 33.18
C LEU A 160 4.87 -29.43 33.06
N GLN A 161 5.62 -29.30 31.97
CA GLN A 161 6.89 -29.98 31.77
C GLN A 161 7.93 -29.41 32.74
N LYS A 162 8.76 -30.27 33.34
CA LYS A 162 9.90 -29.78 34.12
C LYS A 162 10.91 -29.10 33.18
N SER A 163 11.67 -28.14 33.70
CA SER A 163 12.81 -27.62 32.97
C SER A 163 13.78 -28.75 32.62
N THR A 164 14.55 -28.53 31.57
CA THR A 164 15.42 -29.57 31.00
C THR A 164 16.64 -29.90 31.86
N GLY A 165 16.91 -29.08 32.89
CA GLY A 165 18.12 -29.15 33.72
C GLY A 165 19.40 -28.73 32.99
N LEU A 166 19.29 -28.13 31.80
CA LEU A 166 20.41 -27.51 31.08
C LEU A 166 20.86 -26.22 31.79
N LYS A 167 22.12 -25.81 31.58
CA LYS A 167 22.54 -24.45 31.89
C LYS A 167 21.92 -23.49 30.87
N VAL A 168 20.85 -22.81 31.29
CA VAL A 168 20.10 -21.87 30.46
C VAL A 168 20.64 -20.45 30.61
N LEU A 169 20.69 -19.72 29.49
CA LEU A 169 21.05 -18.30 29.43
C LEU A 169 19.80 -17.41 29.51
N ASN A 170 18.71 -17.87 28.90
CA ASN A 170 17.41 -17.22 28.89
C ASN A 170 16.34 -18.32 28.79
N ALA A 171 15.22 -18.15 29.48
CA ALA A 171 14.15 -19.12 29.46
C ALA A 171 12.79 -18.42 29.60
N GLY A 172 11.77 -19.05 29.06
CA GLY A 172 10.37 -18.71 29.27
C GLY A 172 9.51 -19.98 29.32
N PRO A 173 8.18 -19.84 29.45
CA PRO A 173 7.28 -20.99 29.54
C PRO A 173 7.31 -21.91 28.31
N ARG A 174 7.85 -21.46 27.17
CA ARG A 174 7.84 -22.21 25.90
C ARG A 174 9.23 -22.35 25.25
N HIS A 175 10.28 -21.84 25.89
CA HIS A 175 11.63 -21.97 25.37
C HIS A 175 12.69 -21.93 26.46
N GLU A 176 13.83 -22.52 26.16
CA GLU A 176 15.08 -22.32 26.86
C GLU A 176 16.17 -22.05 25.82
N ILE A 177 17.09 -21.13 26.10
CA ILE A 177 18.26 -20.87 25.27
C ILE A 177 19.49 -21.36 26.03
N THR A 178 20.30 -22.20 25.39
CA THR A 178 21.48 -22.82 26.01
C THR A 178 22.65 -22.90 25.03
N ASN A 179 23.86 -23.08 25.57
CA ASN A 179 25.04 -23.46 24.81
C ASN A 179 25.31 -24.99 24.87
N GLU A 180 24.52 -25.74 25.62
CA GLU A 180 24.60 -27.19 25.68
C GLU A 180 23.89 -27.81 24.47
N GLY A 181 24.55 -28.72 23.74
CA GLY A 181 23.99 -29.37 22.56
C GLY A 181 23.28 -30.70 22.83
N ARG A 182 22.98 -31.02 24.11
CA ARG A 182 22.49 -32.36 24.49
C ARG A 182 20.96 -32.45 24.29
N PRO A 183 20.44 -33.53 23.67
CA PRO A 183 18.99 -33.74 23.56
C PRO A 183 18.33 -33.87 24.94
N THR A 184 17.08 -33.41 25.04
CA THR A 184 16.27 -33.56 26.25
C THR A 184 14.87 -34.06 25.92
N GLU A 185 14.26 -34.80 26.85
CA GLU A 185 13.01 -35.52 26.62
C GLU A 185 11.84 -34.56 26.34
N LEU A 186 10.98 -34.92 25.36
CA LEU A 186 9.81 -34.13 24.94
C LEU A 186 10.16 -32.69 24.53
N THR A 187 11.29 -32.50 23.86
CA THR A 187 11.71 -31.19 23.33
C THR A 187 12.29 -31.31 21.93
N TYR A 188 12.26 -30.19 21.22
CA TYR A 188 13.07 -29.97 20.04
C TYR A 188 14.28 -29.11 20.40
N HIS A 189 15.46 -29.56 20.00
CA HIS A 189 16.73 -28.89 20.27
C HIS A 189 17.33 -28.39 18.95
N ILE A 190 17.27 -27.08 18.71
CA ILE A 190 17.52 -26.51 17.38
C ILE A 190 18.61 -25.44 17.46
N PRO A 191 19.67 -25.49 16.62
CA PRO A 191 20.63 -24.40 16.53
C PRO A 191 19.93 -23.08 16.17
N LEU A 192 20.13 -22.02 16.95
CA LEU A 192 19.42 -20.74 16.77
C LEU A 192 19.59 -20.16 15.36
N ARG A 193 20.79 -20.29 14.78
CA ARG A 193 21.11 -19.85 13.42
C ARG A 193 20.29 -20.51 12.30
N GLN A 194 19.60 -21.62 12.57
CA GLN A 194 18.75 -22.30 11.58
C GLN A 194 17.32 -21.76 11.57
N VAL A 195 16.91 -21.07 12.64
CA VAL A 195 15.52 -20.68 12.89
C VAL A 195 15.37 -19.21 13.28
N SER A 196 16.46 -18.45 13.19
CA SER A 196 16.50 -17.02 13.43
C SER A 196 17.72 -16.41 12.73
N ARG A 197 17.80 -15.08 12.73
CA ARG A 197 18.95 -14.34 12.19
C ARG A 197 20.12 -14.24 13.16
N LEU A 198 20.00 -14.86 14.34
CA LEU A 198 21.01 -14.86 15.38
C LEU A 198 22.25 -15.65 14.95
N GLN A 199 23.42 -15.05 15.13
CA GLN A 199 24.72 -15.63 14.77
C GLN A 199 25.46 -16.24 15.97
N ASP A 200 24.77 -16.35 17.10
CA ASP A 200 25.31 -16.96 18.32
C ASP A 200 25.38 -18.47 18.17
N ASN A 201 26.45 -19.08 18.69
CA ASN A 201 26.59 -20.53 18.73
C ASN A 201 25.81 -21.12 19.92
N LEU A 202 24.49 -20.98 19.83
CA LEU A 202 23.52 -21.34 20.85
C LEU A 202 22.40 -22.19 20.24
N PHE A 203 21.67 -22.87 21.12
CA PHE A 203 20.50 -23.65 20.78
C PHE A 203 19.27 -23.06 21.45
N VAL A 204 18.15 -23.13 20.74
CA VAL A 204 16.82 -22.98 21.33
C VAL A 204 16.25 -24.36 21.57
N VAL A 205 15.76 -24.57 22.79
CA VAL A 205 15.05 -25.76 23.20
C VAL A 205 13.60 -25.38 23.42
N ILE A 206 12.70 -25.97 22.64
CA ILE A 206 11.25 -25.75 22.76
C ILE A 206 10.59 -27.08 23.14
N PRO A 207 9.52 -27.06 23.94
CA PRO A 207 8.83 -28.30 24.27
C PRO A 207 8.02 -28.80 23.07
N GLU A 208 7.77 -30.10 23.02
CA GLU A 208 6.94 -30.68 21.97
C GLU A 208 5.51 -30.10 22.00
N SER A 209 4.93 -29.88 20.81
CA SER A 209 3.56 -29.40 20.65
C SER A 209 3.31 -28.08 21.41
N VAL A 210 2.21 -27.99 22.14
CA VAL A 210 1.75 -26.81 22.91
C VAL A 210 2.10 -26.88 24.40
N ASN A 211 3.02 -27.76 24.80
CA ASN A 211 3.36 -27.98 26.21
C ASN A 211 4.11 -26.79 26.84
N ARG A 212 4.24 -26.71 28.17
CA ARG A 212 4.85 -25.55 28.84
C ARG A 212 5.88 -25.98 29.87
N PHE A 213 7.07 -25.39 29.83
CA PHE A 213 8.05 -25.55 30.88
C PHE A 213 7.58 -24.86 32.16
N GLN A 214 7.82 -25.50 33.29
CA GLN A 214 7.67 -24.88 34.60
C GLN A 214 8.71 -23.78 34.74
N HIS A 215 8.24 -22.54 34.72
CA HIS A 215 9.04 -21.32 34.82
C HIS A 215 8.70 -20.54 36.09
N ALA A 216 9.66 -19.76 36.59
CA ALA A 216 9.48 -18.93 37.77
C ALA A 216 8.85 -17.59 37.37
N GLY A 217 7.70 -17.26 37.95
CA GLY A 217 6.96 -16.05 37.60
C GLY A 217 6.13 -16.20 36.32
N GLY A 218 5.08 -15.38 36.21
CA GLY A 218 4.13 -15.41 35.10
C GLY A 218 3.01 -16.43 35.28
N GLY A 219 1.97 -16.26 34.45
CA GLY A 219 0.91 -17.25 34.29
C GLY A 219 1.21 -18.22 33.16
N TYR A 220 0.30 -19.16 32.95
CA TYR A 220 0.40 -20.18 31.91
C TYR A 220 -0.80 -20.15 30.96
N ARG A 221 -1.65 -19.13 31.06
CA ARG A 221 -2.79 -18.95 30.15
C ARG A 221 -2.29 -18.32 28.87
N TYR A 222 -1.50 -17.24 28.96
CA TYR A 222 -0.87 -16.56 27.84
C TYR A 222 0.62 -16.92 27.81
N VAL A 223 1.08 -17.59 26.75
CA VAL A 223 2.49 -17.93 26.57
C VAL A 223 2.92 -17.81 25.12
N HIS A 224 4.19 -17.49 24.90
CA HIS A 224 4.85 -17.49 23.59
C HIS A 224 6.30 -17.97 23.78
N GLY A 225 7.07 -18.10 22.69
CA GLY A 225 8.47 -18.54 22.69
C GLY A 225 8.67 -19.91 22.03
N GLY A 226 7.59 -20.67 21.81
CA GLY A 226 7.63 -22.02 21.24
C GLY A 226 7.40 -22.07 19.73
N GLY A 227 7.34 -23.29 19.20
CA GLY A 227 7.20 -23.57 17.76
C GLY A 227 5.82 -24.03 17.32
N SER A 228 4.75 -23.70 18.04
CA SER A 228 3.40 -24.01 17.54
C SER A 228 3.05 -23.15 16.32
N LEU A 229 2.13 -23.62 15.48
CA LEU A 229 1.70 -22.85 14.30
C LEU A 229 1.08 -21.50 14.68
N GLN A 230 0.38 -21.45 15.81
CA GLN A 230 -0.21 -20.22 16.36
C GLN A 230 0.85 -19.20 16.79
N GLU A 231 2.04 -19.66 17.18
CA GLU A 231 3.18 -18.81 17.53
C GLU A 231 4.00 -18.39 16.30
N LEU A 232 4.11 -19.28 15.29
CA LEU A 232 5.00 -19.09 14.15
C LEU A 232 4.36 -18.46 12.91
N ILE A 233 3.10 -18.75 12.61
CA ILE A 233 2.45 -18.22 11.40
C ILE A 233 1.81 -16.87 11.75
N VAL A 234 2.44 -15.79 11.30
CA VAL A 234 1.95 -14.42 11.54
C VAL A 234 1.46 -13.78 10.25
N PRO A 235 0.39 -12.96 10.29
CA PRO A 235 -0.19 -12.38 9.10
C PRO A 235 0.66 -11.23 8.57
N VAL A 236 0.68 -11.06 7.24
CA VAL A 236 1.19 -9.86 6.56
C VAL A 236 0.03 -9.28 5.76
N LEU A 237 -0.65 -8.30 6.34
CA LEU A 237 -1.75 -7.58 5.71
C LEU A 237 -1.19 -6.33 5.02
N THR A 238 -1.34 -6.25 3.70
CA THR A 238 -0.98 -5.07 2.93
C THR A 238 -2.24 -4.36 2.46
N SER A 239 -2.47 -3.13 2.93
CA SER A 239 -3.48 -2.21 2.39
C SER A 239 -2.80 -1.17 1.50
N THR A 240 -3.25 -1.06 0.26
CA THR A 240 -2.74 -0.07 -0.71
C THR A 240 -3.88 0.78 -1.22
N ARG A 241 -3.70 2.09 -1.25
CA ARG A 241 -4.62 2.99 -1.97
C ARG A 241 -4.53 2.68 -3.46
N LYS A 242 -5.67 2.39 -4.07
CA LYS A 242 -5.79 2.37 -5.51
C LYS A 242 -5.32 3.71 -6.03
N ARG A 243 -4.36 3.68 -6.94
CA ARG A 243 -4.07 4.84 -7.77
C ARG A 243 -5.34 5.04 -8.60
N GLU A 244 -6.16 6.03 -8.27
CA GLU A 244 -7.14 6.50 -9.23
C GLU A 244 -6.31 7.06 -10.40
N GLU A 245 -6.09 6.24 -11.44
CA GLU A 245 -5.76 6.76 -12.75
C GLU A 245 -7.00 7.50 -13.25
N VAL A 246 -7.23 8.72 -12.75
CA VAL A 246 -8.08 9.68 -13.44
C VAL A 246 -7.28 10.16 -14.64
N SER A 247 -7.07 9.28 -15.61
CA SER A 247 -6.48 9.65 -16.87
C SER A 247 -7.61 10.19 -17.74
N GLN A 248 -7.79 11.50 -17.76
CA GLN A 248 -8.74 12.14 -18.67
C GLN A 248 -8.22 11.99 -20.11
N ARG A 249 -9.10 11.98 -21.12
CA ARG A 249 -8.66 12.07 -22.51
C ARG A 249 -8.41 13.53 -22.88
N VAL A 250 -7.41 13.79 -23.72
CA VAL A 250 -7.26 15.11 -24.34
C VAL A 250 -8.45 15.39 -25.26
N SER A 251 -8.74 16.67 -25.50
CA SER A 251 -9.89 17.08 -26.33
C SER A 251 -9.50 18.21 -27.29
N PRO A 252 -10.16 18.30 -28.46
CA PRO A 252 -9.94 19.38 -29.39
C PRO A 252 -10.60 20.68 -28.92
N ILE A 253 -9.96 21.81 -29.21
CA ILE A 253 -10.52 23.15 -29.07
C ILE A 253 -10.47 23.82 -30.45
N LEU A 254 -11.60 24.37 -30.91
CA LEU A 254 -11.65 25.12 -32.16
C LEU A 254 -10.98 26.50 -32.00
N VAL A 255 -9.86 26.69 -32.70
CA VAL A 255 -9.10 27.94 -32.71
C VAL A 255 -9.64 28.88 -33.79
N THR A 256 -9.94 28.36 -34.98
CA THR A 256 -10.45 29.16 -36.10
C THR A 256 -11.78 29.81 -35.74
N LYS A 257 -11.86 31.14 -35.89
CA LYS A 257 -13.10 31.91 -35.76
C LYS A 257 -13.66 32.24 -37.14
N ASN A 258 -14.95 32.58 -37.21
CA ASN A 258 -15.64 32.97 -38.45
C ASN A 258 -15.53 31.90 -39.56
N LEU A 259 -16.08 30.72 -39.31
CA LEU A 259 -16.02 29.60 -40.24
C LEU A 259 -16.80 29.92 -41.53
N ARG A 260 -16.09 29.95 -42.67
CA ARG A 260 -16.68 30.20 -43.99
C ARG A 260 -16.09 29.27 -45.06
N VAL A 261 -16.95 28.70 -45.89
CA VAL A 261 -16.55 27.98 -47.11
C VAL A 261 -16.56 28.98 -48.26
N VAL A 262 -15.43 29.14 -48.97
CA VAL A 262 -15.33 30.09 -50.09
C VAL A 262 -15.12 29.38 -51.43
N SER A 263 -14.11 28.51 -51.53
CA SER A 263 -13.78 27.77 -52.76
C SER A 263 -14.03 26.28 -52.59
N SER A 264 -15.23 25.92 -52.09
CA SER A 264 -15.62 24.57 -51.69
C SER A 264 -14.77 23.94 -50.58
N ILE A 265 -13.81 24.67 -50.01
CA ILE A 265 -12.92 24.20 -48.95
C ILE A 265 -13.06 25.13 -47.74
N LEU A 266 -13.16 24.53 -46.55
CA LEU A 266 -12.98 25.17 -45.26
C LEU A 266 -11.70 24.63 -44.61
N LYS A 267 -10.79 25.52 -44.22
CA LYS A 267 -9.63 25.16 -43.38
C LYS A 267 -9.91 25.54 -41.93
N VAL A 268 -9.84 24.56 -41.03
CA VAL A 268 -10.04 24.76 -39.59
C VAL A 268 -8.80 24.34 -38.83
N THR A 269 -8.41 25.14 -37.83
CA THR A 269 -7.33 24.84 -36.92
C THR A 269 -7.91 24.44 -35.57
N LEU A 270 -7.51 23.26 -35.12
CA LEU A 270 -7.83 22.73 -33.80
C LEU A 270 -6.57 22.71 -32.93
N LEU A 271 -6.77 22.90 -31.62
CA LEU A 271 -5.74 22.77 -30.59
C LEU A 271 -6.09 21.58 -29.68
N GLN A 272 -5.15 20.67 -29.46
CA GLN A 272 -5.25 19.70 -28.38
C GLN A 272 -5.07 20.42 -27.03
N ASN A 273 -6.09 20.39 -26.16
CA ASN A 273 -6.15 21.19 -24.92
C ASN A 273 -5.00 20.97 -23.92
N TYR A 274 -4.55 19.73 -23.72
CA TYR A 274 -3.46 19.33 -22.84
C TYR A 274 -2.43 18.45 -23.57
N LYS A 275 -1.19 18.40 -23.09
CA LYS A 275 -0.22 17.41 -23.57
C LYS A 275 -0.54 16.02 -23.04
N VAL A 276 -0.28 14.99 -23.84
CA VAL A 276 -0.38 13.60 -23.38
C VAL A 276 0.64 13.34 -22.27
N SER A 277 0.19 12.70 -21.20
CA SER A 277 0.97 12.42 -20.01
C SER A 277 0.35 11.25 -19.22
N ALA A 278 0.87 10.96 -18.03
CA ALA A 278 0.23 10.01 -17.12
C ALA A 278 -1.22 10.43 -16.74
N GLN A 279 -1.51 11.74 -16.72
CA GLN A 279 -2.83 12.29 -16.38
C GLN A 279 -3.75 12.47 -17.58
N TYR A 280 -3.21 12.60 -18.80
CA TYR A 280 -4.00 12.86 -20.01
C TYR A 280 -3.66 11.84 -21.11
N LYS A 281 -4.62 11.00 -21.51
CA LYS A 281 -4.46 10.00 -22.58
C LYS A 281 -4.78 10.58 -23.96
N PRO A 282 -4.21 10.01 -25.04
CA PRO A 282 -4.61 10.35 -26.40
C PRO A 282 -6.10 10.12 -26.64
N SER A 283 -6.66 10.81 -27.63
CA SER A 283 -8.01 10.59 -28.15
C SER A 283 -8.02 10.68 -29.67
N SER A 284 -8.98 10.00 -30.30
CA SER A 284 -9.21 10.10 -31.73
C SER A 284 -10.51 10.83 -32.00
N ILE A 285 -10.49 11.73 -32.97
CA ILE A 285 -11.65 12.53 -33.34
C ILE A 285 -11.97 12.35 -34.83
N VAL A 286 -13.24 12.53 -35.15
CA VAL A 286 -13.75 12.64 -36.52
C VAL A 286 -14.36 14.02 -36.70
N ILE A 287 -14.10 14.66 -37.84
CA ILE A 287 -14.58 16.01 -38.15
C ILE A 287 -15.13 16.09 -39.57
N GLY A 288 -16.25 16.80 -39.73
CA GLY A 288 -16.89 17.01 -41.02
C GLY A 288 -17.85 18.19 -41.02
N LEU A 289 -18.29 18.58 -42.22
CA LEU A 289 -19.35 19.56 -42.43
C LEU A 289 -20.68 18.85 -42.65
N TYR A 290 -21.70 19.30 -41.93
CA TYR A 290 -23.04 18.73 -41.97
C TYR A 290 -24.06 19.78 -42.35
N GLN A 291 -25.05 19.36 -43.13
CA GLN A 291 -26.31 20.06 -43.27
C GLN A 291 -27.35 19.23 -42.53
N ASP A 292 -27.91 19.79 -41.45
CA ASP A 292 -28.74 19.05 -40.50
C ASP A 292 -28.01 17.80 -39.94
N PHE A 293 -28.37 16.61 -40.42
CA PHE A 293 -27.77 15.32 -40.07
C PHE A 293 -26.90 14.73 -41.19
N ASP A 294 -26.92 15.33 -42.38
CA ASP A 294 -26.26 14.82 -43.57
C ASP A 294 -24.84 15.37 -43.71
N LEU A 295 -23.85 14.47 -43.80
CA LEU A 295 -22.45 14.84 -44.07
C LEU A 295 -22.30 15.36 -45.51
N VAL A 296 -21.85 16.60 -45.70
CA VAL A 296 -21.70 17.24 -47.03
C VAL A 296 -20.26 17.46 -47.47
N SER A 297 -19.27 17.16 -46.63
CA SER A 297 -17.84 17.18 -46.95
C SER A 297 -17.20 15.79 -46.88
N ASN A 298 -15.89 15.69 -47.15
CA ASN A 298 -15.08 14.59 -46.61
C ASN A 298 -15.17 14.55 -45.08
N LEU A 299 -15.02 13.35 -44.53
CA LEU A 299 -14.84 13.11 -43.10
C LEU A 299 -13.35 12.92 -42.83
N GLU A 300 -12.79 13.67 -41.89
CA GLU A 300 -11.38 13.60 -41.53
C GLU A 300 -11.22 12.98 -40.14
N GLU A 301 -10.27 12.06 -40.00
CA GLU A 301 -9.89 11.43 -38.74
C GLU A 301 -8.58 12.01 -38.23
N ARG A 302 -8.49 12.27 -36.92
CA ARG A 302 -7.28 12.79 -36.31
C ARG A 302 -7.05 12.22 -34.92
N VAL A 303 -5.82 11.77 -34.68
CA VAL A 303 -5.35 11.40 -33.34
C VAL A 303 -4.74 12.62 -32.64
N LEU A 304 -5.18 12.86 -31.42
CA LEU A 304 -4.68 13.87 -30.50
C LEU A 304 -3.68 13.21 -29.54
N GLU A 305 -2.40 13.17 -29.93
CA GLU A 305 -1.37 12.44 -29.18
C GLU A 305 -0.14 13.28 -28.80
N SER A 306 -0.18 14.59 -29.03
CA SER A 306 1.01 15.43 -28.84
C SER A 306 1.41 15.52 -27.36
N THR A 307 2.70 15.36 -27.08
CA THR A 307 3.33 15.48 -25.75
C THR A 307 3.99 16.85 -25.52
N ALA A 308 3.93 17.74 -26.51
CA ALA A 308 4.59 19.04 -26.46
C ALA A 308 3.94 20.00 -25.45
N ASP A 309 4.75 20.74 -24.70
CA ASP A 309 4.26 21.80 -23.80
C ASP A 309 3.68 22.98 -24.58
N ASN A 310 4.33 23.34 -25.69
CA ASN A 310 3.97 24.47 -26.54
C ASN A 310 2.61 24.26 -27.26
N PRO A 311 1.61 25.14 -27.07
CA PRO A 311 0.32 25.03 -27.75
C PRO A 311 0.40 25.04 -29.29
N THR A 312 1.38 25.73 -29.87
CA THR A 312 1.55 25.77 -31.34
C THR A 312 1.89 24.39 -31.90
N GLU A 313 2.70 23.62 -31.20
CA GLU A 313 3.07 22.24 -31.55
C GLU A 313 1.95 21.21 -31.24
N ARG A 314 0.91 21.67 -30.55
CA ARG A 314 -0.35 20.93 -30.30
C ARG A 314 -1.49 21.37 -31.20
N SER A 315 -1.23 22.29 -32.13
CA SER A 315 -2.20 22.82 -33.08
C SER A 315 -2.03 22.14 -34.45
N PHE A 316 -3.14 21.86 -35.12
CA PHE A 316 -3.15 21.25 -36.44
C PHE A 316 -4.31 21.79 -37.27
N THR A 317 -4.10 21.88 -38.59
CA THR A 317 -5.09 22.38 -39.54
C THR A 317 -5.66 21.22 -40.36
N ILE A 318 -6.99 21.18 -40.47
CA ILE A 318 -7.76 20.22 -41.24
C ILE A 318 -8.47 20.97 -42.37
N ALA A 319 -8.44 20.39 -43.58
CA ALA A 319 -9.15 20.92 -44.75
C ALA A 319 -10.37 20.06 -45.05
N LEU A 320 -11.55 20.65 -45.00
CA LEU A 320 -12.83 20.02 -45.32
C LEU A 320 -13.31 20.55 -46.67
N THR A 321 -13.47 19.65 -47.63
CA THR A 321 -13.90 19.92 -49.00
C THR A 321 -15.34 19.47 -49.16
N LEU A 322 -16.22 20.35 -49.62
CA LEU A 322 -17.60 20.01 -49.98
C LEU A 322 -17.61 19.03 -51.16
N LEU A 323 -18.38 17.95 -51.02
CA LEU A 323 -18.49 16.90 -52.03
C LEU A 323 -19.80 16.98 -52.84
N ARG A 324 -20.72 17.83 -52.43
CA ARG A 324 -22.01 18.06 -53.07
C ARG A 324 -22.48 19.49 -52.85
N THR A 325 -23.38 19.95 -53.72
CA THR A 325 -24.06 21.25 -53.54
C THR A 325 -24.81 21.23 -52.21
N SER A 326 -24.59 22.24 -51.41
CA SER A 326 -25.18 22.38 -50.07
C SER A 326 -25.73 23.79 -49.87
N SER A 327 -26.59 23.97 -48.87
CA SER A 327 -27.21 25.26 -48.55
C SER A 327 -26.20 26.30 -48.04
N ALA A 328 -26.67 27.54 -47.83
CA ALA A 328 -25.88 28.64 -47.26
C ALA A 328 -25.45 28.38 -45.80
N ASN A 329 -26.16 27.52 -45.07
CA ASN A 329 -25.96 27.27 -43.65
C ASN A 329 -25.48 25.84 -43.42
N LEU A 330 -24.25 25.70 -42.93
CA LEU A 330 -23.62 24.43 -42.60
C LEU A 330 -23.25 24.41 -41.11
N ARG A 331 -22.92 23.23 -40.59
CA ARG A 331 -22.37 23.06 -39.23
C ARG A 331 -21.09 22.25 -39.29
N LEU A 332 -20.06 22.73 -38.61
CA LEU A 332 -18.84 21.97 -38.33
C LEU A 332 -19.11 21.12 -37.10
N LYS A 333 -19.03 19.80 -37.25
CA LYS A 333 -19.18 18.87 -36.12
C LYS A 333 -17.89 18.08 -35.92
N VAL A 334 -17.47 17.96 -34.66
CA VAL A 334 -16.36 17.12 -34.22
C VAL A 334 -16.89 16.12 -33.20
N PHE A 335 -16.61 14.83 -33.40
CA PHE A 335 -17.00 13.77 -32.46
C PHE A 335 -15.76 13.03 -31.97
N ASP A 336 -15.87 12.43 -30.79
CA ASP A 336 -14.95 11.35 -30.40
C ASP A 336 -15.21 10.16 -31.34
N GLN A 337 -14.16 9.53 -31.86
CA GLN A 337 -14.29 8.40 -32.79
C GLN A 337 -15.03 7.20 -32.14
N GLU A 338 -15.04 7.10 -30.80
CA GLU A 338 -15.83 6.09 -30.08
C GLU A 338 -17.34 6.37 -30.07
N ASP A 339 -17.79 7.58 -30.41
CA ASP A 339 -19.21 7.85 -30.67
C ASP A 339 -19.59 7.36 -32.07
N VAL A 340 -19.71 6.05 -32.21
CA VAL A 340 -19.99 5.34 -33.48
C VAL A 340 -21.25 5.86 -34.19
N ASN A 341 -22.19 6.45 -33.45
CA ASN A 341 -23.43 6.98 -34.00
C ASN A 341 -23.40 8.49 -34.27
N HIS A 342 -22.29 9.17 -33.98
CA HIS A 342 -22.09 10.61 -34.15
C HIS A 342 -23.26 11.45 -33.58
N ARG A 343 -23.68 11.14 -32.34
CA ARG A 343 -24.84 11.80 -31.72
C ARG A 343 -24.46 12.95 -30.80
N ASN A 344 -23.26 12.91 -30.23
CA ASN A 344 -22.80 13.84 -29.21
C ASN A 344 -21.54 14.57 -29.68
N PRO A 345 -21.69 15.61 -30.51
CA PRO A 345 -20.55 16.37 -30.99
C PRO A 345 -19.87 17.08 -29.81
N THR A 346 -18.54 16.96 -29.73
CA THR A 346 -17.69 17.71 -28.79
C THR A 346 -17.56 19.17 -29.22
N ILE A 347 -17.62 19.45 -30.53
CA ILE A 347 -17.69 20.79 -31.11
C ILE A 347 -18.82 20.79 -32.13
N ASP A 348 -19.71 21.78 -32.07
CA ASP A 348 -20.81 21.96 -33.02
C ASP A 348 -21.05 23.46 -33.32
N GLU A 349 -20.45 23.94 -34.41
CA GLU A 349 -20.33 25.38 -34.72
C GLU A 349 -20.94 25.71 -36.08
N PRO A 350 -21.64 26.86 -36.23
CA PRO A 350 -22.19 27.26 -37.53
C PRO A 350 -21.08 27.66 -38.51
N VAL A 351 -21.30 27.32 -39.78
CA VAL A 351 -20.40 27.59 -40.91
C VAL A 351 -21.22 28.24 -42.02
N ARG A 352 -20.75 29.38 -42.52
CA ARG A 352 -21.39 30.06 -43.67
C ARG A 352 -20.81 29.54 -44.97
N ASN A 353 -21.67 29.19 -45.92
CA ASN A 353 -21.26 28.74 -47.24
C ASN A 353 -21.39 29.86 -48.28
N ASP A 354 -20.26 30.47 -48.64
CA ASP A 354 -20.18 31.57 -49.62
C ASP A 354 -20.00 31.07 -51.06
N THR A 355 -20.01 29.76 -51.31
CA THR A 355 -19.91 29.21 -52.68
C THR A 355 -21.18 29.43 -53.51
N LEU A 356 -22.30 29.79 -52.86
CA LEU A 356 -23.60 30.02 -53.51
C LEU A 356 -23.81 31.47 -53.96
N ILE A 357 -22.85 32.36 -53.73
CA ILE A 357 -22.96 33.76 -54.16
C ILE A 357 -22.82 33.77 -55.69
N GLN A 358 -23.93 33.97 -56.40
CA GLN A 358 -23.90 34.39 -57.80
C GLN A 358 -23.14 35.72 -57.88
N SER A 359 -22.12 35.77 -58.73
CA SER A 359 -21.57 37.04 -59.17
C SER A 359 -22.65 37.77 -59.96
N ASP A 360 -23.13 38.90 -59.44
CA ASP A 360 -23.90 39.87 -60.22
C ASP A 360 -23.00 40.37 -61.36
N PHE A 361 -23.23 39.85 -62.57
CA PHE A 361 -22.74 40.41 -63.83
C PHE A 361 -23.87 40.40 -64.86
#